data_AF-M2PVZ1-F1
#
_entry.id   AF-M2PVZ1-F1
#
_cell.length_a   1.000
_cell.length_b   1.000
_cell.length_c   1.000
_cell.angle_alpha   90.00
_cell.angle_beta   90.00
_cell.angle_gamma   90.00
#
_symmetry.space_group_name_H-M   'P 1'
#
loop_
_entity.id
_entity.type
_entity.pdbx_description
1 polymer ?
#
loop_
_entity_poly.entity_id
_entity_poly.type
_entity_poly.pdbx_seq_one_letter_code
_entity_poly.pdbx_strand_id
1 'polypeptide(L)'
;MLSYQEKRLASKRPRSTPPISKHEFGPRPDDRLDLDSKLQVDAALLRPYAEAVTLLATLNTTVILLDKKYILKLLPSGQDIHETVAIMRLASTAIPVPHVYDYGYSGNCSFIRMEYVVGFTLDAYIRYHGRQLSTSPQVLQQIDNIVASLARLDISHNDLYPRNIIVDDYLCIISVVDWDGAAPWHNSQEYTRRVRFGTVVAECVLKDEPWLHDWDHIFRRYCPDAMECCTSWKDLRSLPWYLRRRKDPWTGFWRPDHWPGLLPWLAPERTAIH
;
A
#
# COMPACT_ATOMS: atom_id res chain seq x y z
N MET A 1 -41.15 -10.32 -15.35
CA MET A 1 -40.23 -9.21 -15.01
C MET A 1 -40.22 -9.05 -13.49
N LEU A 2 -39.05 -8.99 -12.85
CA LEU A 2 -38.96 -8.72 -11.40
C LEU A 2 -39.42 -7.29 -11.09
N SER A 3 -40.18 -7.12 -10.01
CA SER A 3 -40.60 -5.82 -9.47
C SER A 3 -39.40 -4.97 -9.03
N TYR A 4 -39.61 -3.67 -8.85
CA TYR A 4 -38.57 -2.74 -8.38
C TYR A 4 -37.99 -3.16 -7.01
N GLN A 5 -38.83 -3.70 -6.11
CA GLN A 5 -38.39 -4.19 -4.81
C GLN A 5 -37.61 -5.50 -4.92
N GLU A 6 -38.01 -6.42 -5.81
CA GLU A 6 -37.27 -7.66 -6.07
C GLU A 6 -35.92 -7.40 -6.75
N LYS A 7 -35.82 -6.41 -7.65
CA LYS A 7 -34.54 -5.95 -8.21
C LYS A 7 -33.62 -5.36 -7.14
N ARG A 8 -34.19 -4.66 -6.16
CA ARG A 8 -33.46 -4.04 -5.03
C ARG A 8 -33.05 -5.06 -3.94
N LEU A 9 -33.78 -6.17 -3.83
CA LEU A 9 -33.42 -7.31 -2.98
C LEU A 9 -32.40 -8.22 -3.67
N ALA A 10 -32.53 -8.43 -4.98
CA ALA A 10 -31.55 -9.14 -5.80
C ALA A 10 -30.21 -8.39 -5.92
N SER A 11 -30.21 -7.05 -5.79
CA SER A 11 -29.00 -6.24 -5.72
C SER A 11 -28.32 -6.24 -4.34
N LYS A 12 -28.94 -6.83 -3.31
CA LYS A 12 -28.28 -7.02 -2.01
C LYS A 12 -27.57 -8.36 -2.02
N ARG A 13 -26.24 -8.32 -2.23
CA ARG A 13 -25.39 -9.51 -2.08
C ARG A 13 -25.62 -10.17 -0.71
N PRO A 14 -25.64 -11.51 -0.63
CA PRO A 14 -25.66 -12.24 0.63
C PRO A 14 -24.57 -11.71 1.58
N ARG A 15 -24.84 -11.62 2.87
CA ARG A 15 -23.82 -11.19 3.86
C ARG A 15 -22.62 -12.14 3.94
N SER A 16 -22.77 -13.36 3.43
CA SER A 16 -21.71 -14.36 3.29
C SER A 16 -20.83 -14.15 2.04
N THR A 17 -21.21 -13.23 1.14
CA THR A 17 -20.38 -12.88 -0.01
C THR A 17 -19.34 -11.84 0.42
N PRO A 18 -18.05 -12.09 0.20
CA PRO A 18 -17.02 -11.12 0.51
C PRO A 18 -17.23 -9.81 -0.28
N PRO A 19 -16.91 -8.65 0.32
CA PRO A 19 -16.99 -7.36 -0.36
C PRO A 19 -16.02 -7.34 -1.55
N ILE A 20 -16.36 -6.65 -2.65
CA ILE A 20 -15.46 -6.52 -3.82
C ILE A 20 -14.64 -5.23 -3.79
N SER A 21 -15.05 -4.24 -3.00
CA SER A 21 -14.38 -2.94 -2.95
C SER A 21 -14.73 -2.17 -1.68
N LYS A 22 -13.95 -1.11 -1.39
CA LYS A 22 -14.21 -0.21 -0.26
C LYS A 22 -15.60 0.44 -0.26
N HIS A 23 -16.23 0.56 -1.44
CA HIS A 23 -17.54 1.21 -1.59
C HIS A 23 -18.71 0.32 -1.14
N GLU A 24 -18.50 -1.00 -1.00
CA GLU A 24 -19.51 -1.93 -0.49
C GLU A 24 -19.66 -1.87 1.04
N PHE A 25 -18.72 -1.26 1.76
CA PHE A 25 -18.77 -1.14 3.24
C PHE A 25 -19.80 -0.11 3.74
N GLY A 26 -20.43 0.67 2.85
CA GLY A 26 -21.34 1.73 3.27
C GLY A 26 -20.65 2.82 4.12
N PRO A 27 -21.41 3.81 4.66
CA PRO A 27 -20.85 4.90 5.48
C PRO A 27 -20.61 4.51 6.95
N ARG A 28 -20.91 3.27 7.34
CA ARG A 28 -20.71 2.77 8.70
C ARG A 28 -19.50 1.83 8.70
N PRO A 29 -18.72 1.75 9.79
CA PRO A 29 -17.72 0.69 9.94
C PRO A 29 -18.39 -0.65 9.64
N ASP A 30 -17.78 -1.46 8.78
CA ASP A 30 -18.30 -2.80 8.51
C ASP A 30 -18.44 -3.53 9.85
N ASP A 31 -19.64 -4.01 10.16
CA ASP A 31 -19.93 -4.82 11.34
C ASP A 31 -19.24 -6.20 11.27
N ARG A 32 -18.56 -6.50 10.15
CA ARG A 32 -17.59 -7.60 9.99
C ARG A 32 -16.15 -7.26 10.39
N LEU A 33 -15.85 -6.01 10.77
CA LEU A 33 -14.58 -5.68 11.43
C LEU A 33 -14.61 -6.23 12.86
N ASP A 34 -14.56 -7.55 12.97
CA ASP A 34 -14.28 -8.23 14.22
C ASP A 34 -12.78 -8.13 14.48
N LEU A 35 -12.37 -6.97 15.01
CA LEU A 35 -11.00 -6.64 15.38
C LEU A 35 -10.44 -7.57 16.47
N ASP A 36 -11.30 -8.34 17.14
CA ASP A 36 -10.93 -9.29 18.18
C ASP A 36 -10.71 -10.71 17.63
N SER A 37 -11.18 -10.99 16.41
CA SER A 37 -11.02 -12.30 15.78
C SER A 37 -9.74 -12.43 14.97
N LYS A 38 -9.05 -13.57 15.14
CA LYS A 38 -7.85 -13.91 14.38
C LYS A 38 -8.18 -13.98 12.88
N LEU A 39 -7.35 -13.36 12.04
CA LEU A 39 -7.48 -13.43 10.59
C LEU A 39 -7.32 -14.88 10.10
N GLN A 40 -8.24 -15.32 9.24
CA GLN A 40 -8.29 -16.68 8.71
C GLN A 40 -8.85 -16.70 7.29
N VAL A 41 -8.25 -17.57 6.47
CA VAL A 41 -8.69 -17.87 5.09
C VAL A 41 -9.39 -19.22 5.06
N ASP A 42 -10.17 -19.45 3.99
CA ASP A 42 -10.76 -20.75 3.73
C ASP A 42 -9.67 -21.81 3.52
N ALA A 43 -9.87 -23.00 4.09
CA ALA A 43 -8.89 -24.09 3.99
C ALA A 43 -8.56 -24.47 2.53
N ALA A 44 -9.48 -24.22 1.60
CA ALA A 44 -9.25 -24.42 0.16
C ALA A 44 -8.10 -23.56 -0.39
N LEU A 45 -7.86 -22.37 0.16
CA LEU A 45 -6.75 -21.50 -0.24
C LEU A 45 -5.39 -22.07 0.17
N LEU A 46 -5.33 -22.80 1.29
CA LEU A 46 -4.09 -23.39 1.82
C LEU A 46 -3.84 -24.83 1.34
N ARG A 47 -4.92 -25.56 0.99
CA ARG A 47 -4.86 -26.97 0.56
C ARG A 47 -3.82 -27.28 -0.53
N PRO A 48 -3.55 -26.42 -1.52
CA PRO A 48 -2.57 -26.71 -2.57
C PRO A 48 -1.10 -26.74 -2.08
N TYR A 49 -0.79 -26.21 -0.91
CA TYR A 49 0.59 -26.06 -0.41
C TYR A 49 0.93 -27.19 0.56
N ALA A 50 2.15 -27.70 0.46
CA ALA A 50 2.65 -28.76 1.33
C ALA A 50 3.13 -28.21 2.68
N GLU A 51 3.71 -27.00 2.68
CA GLU A 51 4.23 -26.31 3.84
C GLU A 51 3.58 -24.92 3.98
N ALA A 52 3.09 -24.62 5.18
CA ALA A 52 2.59 -23.30 5.54
C ALA A 52 3.11 -22.91 6.93
N VAL A 53 3.95 -21.87 6.99
CA VAL A 53 4.59 -21.41 8.23
C VAL A 53 4.21 -19.95 8.48
N THR A 54 3.57 -19.66 9.61
CA THR A 54 3.29 -18.28 10.00
C THR A 54 4.58 -17.59 10.43
N LEU A 55 4.97 -16.55 9.68
CA LEU A 55 6.15 -15.71 9.98
C LEU A 55 5.81 -14.58 10.96
N LEU A 56 4.61 -14.01 10.82
CA LEU A 56 4.11 -12.90 11.64
C LEU A 56 2.60 -13.06 11.86
N ALA A 57 2.15 -12.81 13.09
CA ALA A 57 0.73 -12.68 13.40
C ALA A 57 0.54 -11.52 14.38
N THR A 58 -0.11 -10.46 13.93
CA THR A 58 -0.58 -9.31 14.72
C THR A 58 -2.10 -9.27 14.69
N LEU A 59 -2.71 -8.32 15.40
CA LEU A 59 -4.17 -8.12 15.38
C LEU A 59 -4.69 -7.83 13.95
N ASN A 60 -3.93 -7.08 13.16
CA ASN A 60 -4.38 -6.58 11.86
C ASN A 60 -3.64 -7.21 10.68
N THR A 61 -2.68 -8.10 10.91
CA THR A 61 -1.89 -8.68 9.81
C THR A 61 -1.40 -10.06 10.17
N THR A 62 -1.55 -11.01 9.25
CA THR A 62 -0.88 -12.32 9.35
C THR A 62 -0.06 -12.56 8.09
N VAL A 63 1.20 -12.94 8.24
CA VAL A 63 2.11 -13.27 7.14
C VAL A 63 2.46 -14.74 7.22
N ILE A 64 2.18 -15.49 6.16
CA ILE A 64 2.39 -16.93 6.07
C ILE A 64 3.32 -17.21 4.89
N LEU A 65 4.40 -17.95 5.14
CA LEU A 65 5.28 -18.51 4.11
C LEU A 65 4.68 -19.82 3.62
N LEU A 66 4.49 -19.93 2.31
CA LEU A 66 3.95 -21.13 1.65
C LEU A 66 5.02 -21.76 0.75
N ASP A 67 5.32 -23.03 0.97
CA ASP A 67 6.31 -23.84 0.22
C ASP A 67 7.67 -23.15 0.01
N LYS A 68 8.06 -22.26 0.93
CA LYS A 68 9.26 -21.39 0.83
C LYS A 68 9.36 -20.61 -0.48
N LYS A 69 8.22 -20.34 -1.10
CA LYS A 69 8.13 -19.75 -2.44
C LYS A 69 7.16 -18.58 -2.51
N TYR A 70 6.12 -18.59 -1.68
CA TYR A 70 5.11 -17.55 -1.67
C TYR A 70 4.94 -16.96 -0.27
N ILE A 71 4.62 -15.68 -0.23
CA ILE A 71 4.05 -15.04 0.94
C ILE A 71 2.55 -14.92 0.73
N LEU A 72 1.77 -15.44 1.67
CA LEU A 72 0.35 -15.16 1.83
C LEU A 72 0.19 -14.18 3.00
N LYS A 73 -0.17 -12.95 2.67
CA LYS A 73 -0.45 -11.90 3.63
C LYS A 73 -1.96 -11.75 3.80
N LEU A 74 -2.42 -11.81 5.04
CA LEU A 74 -3.81 -11.62 5.44
C LEU A 74 -3.96 -10.25 6.09
N LEU A 75 -5.00 -9.53 5.69
CA LEU A 75 -5.31 -8.17 6.10
C LEU A 75 -6.79 -8.08 6.50
N PRO A 76 -7.20 -7.06 7.26
CA PRO A 76 -8.59 -6.92 7.66
C PRO A 76 -9.48 -6.84 6.41
N SER A 77 -10.70 -7.35 6.50
CA SER A 77 -11.66 -7.36 5.38
C SER A 77 -11.95 -5.94 4.87
N GLY A 78 -11.85 -4.91 5.72
CA GLY A 78 -12.03 -3.51 5.35
C GLY A 78 -10.93 -2.92 4.47
N GLN A 79 -9.80 -3.61 4.28
CA GLN A 79 -8.72 -3.17 3.40
C GLN A 79 -9.14 -3.31 1.93
N ASP A 80 -8.91 -2.26 1.13
CA ASP A 80 -9.13 -2.33 -0.33
C ASP A 80 -7.96 -3.02 -1.03
N ILE A 81 -8.06 -4.35 -1.09
CA ILE A 81 -7.01 -5.19 -1.64
C ILE A 81 -6.78 -4.97 -3.14
N HIS A 82 -7.84 -4.57 -3.85
CA HIS A 82 -7.77 -4.31 -5.29
C HIS A 82 -7.01 -3.01 -5.58
N GLU A 83 -7.25 -1.96 -4.80
CA GLU A 83 -6.48 -0.72 -4.88
C GLU A 83 -5.00 -0.96 -4.54
N THR A 84 -4.71 -1.68 -3.44
CA THR A 84 -3.33 -2.04 -3.07
C THR A 84 -2.61 -2.80 -4.20
N VAL A 85 -3.23 -3.84 -4.76
CA VAL A 85 -2.60 -4.63 -5.84
C VAL A 85 -2.48 -3.84 -7.15
N ALA A 86 -3.43 -2.95 -7.46
CA ALA A 86 -3.30 -2.06 -8.62
C ALA A 86 -2.09 -1.13 -8.48
N ILE A 87 -1.87 -0.57 -7.28
CA ILE A 87 -0.69 0.26 -6.98
C ILE A 87 0.59 -0.56 -7.06
N MET A 88 0.64 -1.76 -6.48
CA MET A 88 1.80 -2.66 -6.57
C MET A 88 2.16 -2.96 -8.03
N ARG A 89 1.15 -3.26 -8.87
CA ARG A 89 1.36 -3.53 -10.30
C ARG A 89 1.89 -2.31 -11.03
N LEU A 90 1.33 -1.12 -10.79
CA LEU A 90 1.84 0.12 -11.38
C LEU A 90 3.28 0.41 -10.93
N ALA A 91 3.58 0.29 -9.64
CA ALA A 91 4.93 0.49 -9.10
C ALA A 91 5.94 -0.52 -9.68
N SER A 92 5.53 -1.77 -9.90
CA SER A 92 6.39 -2.82 -10.48
C SER A 92 6.90 -2.50 -11.89
N THR A 93 6.29 -1.54 -12.59
CA THR A 93 6.77 -1.06 -13.89
C THR A 93 8.04 -0.21 -13.80
N ALA A 94 8.40 0.28 -12.61
CA ALA A 94 9.48 1.24 -12.42
C ALA A 94 10.45 0.90 -11.28
N ILE A 95 10.02 0.11 -10.29
CA ILE A 95 10.84 -0.28 -9.14
C ILE A 95 10.64 -1.78 -8.82
N PRO A 96 11.56 -2.42 -8.08
CA PRO A 96 11.37 -3.83 -7.70
C PRO A 96 10.26 -3.96 -6.65
N VAL A 97 9.23 -4.73 -6.99
CA VAL A 97 8.05 -5.04 -6.16
C VAL A 97 7.79 -6.54 -6.25
N PRO A 98 7.42 -7.25 -5.17
CA PRO A 98 7.13 -8.68 -5.23
C PRO A 98 6.03 -8.97 -6.25
N HIS A 99 6.23 -9.99 -7.07
CA HIS A 99 5.21 -10.38 -8.04
C HIS A 99 3.94 -10.87 -7.33
N VAL A 100 2.80 -10.25 -7.62
CA VAL A 100 1.49 -10.65 -7.07
C VAL A 100 0.88 -11.76 -7.93
N TYR A 101 0.69 -12.94 -7.34
CA TYR A 101 0.14 -14.11 -8.02
C TYR A 101 -1.36 -14.26 -7.86
N ASP A 102 -1.90 -13.89 -6.70
CA ASP A 102 -3.33 -14.00 -6.41
C ASP A 102 -3.70 -13.03 -5.29
N TYR A 103 -4.96 -12.59 -5.23
CA TYR A 103 -5.44 -11.67 -4.21
C TYR A 103 -6.97 -11.63 -4.21
N GLY A 104 -7.54 -11.22 -3.09
CA GLY A 104 -8.98 -11.09 -2.95
C GLY A 104 -9.41 -11.21 -1.51
N TYR A 105 -10.52 -11.91 -1.30
CA TYR A 105 -11.11 -12.09 0.02
C TYR A 105 -11.41 -13.57 0.27
N SER A 106 -11.12 -14.05 1.47
CA SER A 106 -11.36 -15.43 1.88
C SER A 106 -11.49 -15.50 3.40
N GLY A 107 -12.40 -16.34 3.90
CA GLY A 107 -12.75 -16.36 5.32
C GLY A 107 -13.22 -15.00 5.84
N ASN A 108 -12.52 -14.46 6.85
CA ASN A 108 -12.82 -13.15 7.46
C ASN A 108 -11.82 -12.04 7.06
N CYS A 109 -10.94 -12.29 6.09
CA CYS A 109 -9.86 -11.37 5.73
C CYS A 109 -9.79 -11.08 4.23
N SER A 110 -9.14 -9.97 3.88
CA SER A 110 -8.55 -9.82 2.56
C SER A 110 -7.18 -10.50 2.53
N PHE A 111 -6.71 -10.90 1.35
CA PHE A 111 -5.41 -11.54 1.20
C PHE A 111 -4.67 -11.12 -0.07
N ILE A 112 -3.34 -11.14 0.01
CA ILE A 112 -2.43 -11.09 -1.15
C ILE A 112 -1.51 -12.29 -1.08
N ARG A 113 -1.46 -13.07 -2.15
CA ARG A 113 -0.42 -14.07 -2.39
C ARG A 113 0.59 -13.52 -3.38
N MET A 114 1.83 -13.39 -2.93
CA MET A 114 2.92 -12.80 -3.70
C MET A 114 4.20 -13.62 -3.58
N GLU A 115 5.21 -13.24 -4.36
CA GLU A 115 6.56 -13.79 -4.32
C GLU A 115 7.17 -13.70 -2.92
N TYR A 116 7.82 -14.79 -2.50
CA TYR A 116 8.76 -14.74 -1.38
C TYR A 116 10.12 -14.28 -1.90
N VAL A 117 10.49 -13.04 -1.58
CA VAL A 117 11.78 -12.46 -1.96
C VAL A 117 12.84 -12.89 -0.95
N VAL A 118 13.85 -13.62 -1.43
CA VAL A 118 14.98 -14.11 -0.62
C VAL A 118 15.98 -12.98 -0.43
N GLY A 119 16.17 -12.52 0.81
CA GLY A 119 17.13 -11.49 1.18
C GLY A 119 16.96 -11.04 2.63
N PHE A 120 17.64 -9.95 2.99
CA PHE A 120 17.54 -9.34 4.31
C PHE A 120 16.72 -8.07 4.24
N THR A 121 15.92 -7.78 5.27
CA THR A 121 15.45 -6.40 5.44
C THR A 121 16.68 -5.48 5.59
N LEU A 122 16.63 -4.30 4.98
CA LEU A 122 17.71 -3.32 5.10
C LEU A 122 17.93 -2.94 6.58
N ASP A 123 16.88 -2.94 7.40
CA ASP A 123 17.01 -2.76 8.86
C ASP A 123 17.89 -3.83 9.53
N ALA A 124 17.82 -5.08 9.09
CA ALA A 124 18.49 -6.21 9.71
C ALA A 124 19.93 -6.22 9.23
N TYR A 125 20.12 -5.94 7.94
CA TYR A 125 21.43 -5.75 7.33
C TYR A 125 22.21 -4.62 8.02
N ILE A 126 21.60 -3.45 8.23
CA ILE A 126 22.22 -2.32 8.95
C ILE A 126 22.53 -2.69 10.41
N ARG A 127 21.62 -3.38 11.11
CA ARG A 127 21.86 -3.81 12.50
C ARG A 127 23.03 -4.78 12.60
N TYR A 128 23.21 -5.66 11.63
CA TYR A 128 24.26 -6.66 11.62
C TYR A 128 25.62 -6.10 11.18
N HIS A 129 25.65 -5.28 10.13
CA HIS A 129 26.90 -4.76 9.53
C HIS A 129 27.31 -3.36 10.01
N GLY A 130 26.42 -2.64 10.70
CA GLY A 130 26.70 -1.35 11.33
C GLY A 130 25.89 -0.17 10.77
N ARG A 131 25.59 0.79 11.65
CA ARG A 131 24.72 1.95 11.37
C ARG A 131 25.22 2.84 10.24
N GLN A 132 26.52 2.90 9.98
CA GLN A 132 27.13 3.70 8.91
C GLN A 132 26.60 3.36 7.50
N LEU A 133 25.99 2.19 7.33
CA LEU A 133 25.39 1.79 6.05
C LEU A 133 24.10 2.56 5.71
N SER A 134 23.38 3.11 6.70
CA SER A 134 22.14 3.88 6.46
C SER A 134 22.38 5.15 5.66
N THR A 135 23.58 5.72 5.77
CA THR A 135 24.04 6.91 5.05
C THR A 135 24.99 6.60 3.91
N SER A 136 25.19 5.31 3.58
CA SER A 136 26.11 4.93 2.50
C SER A 136 25.62 5.49 1.16
N PRO A 137 26.52 6.02 0.30
CA PRO A 137 26.14 6.54 -1.02
C PRO A 137 25.40 5.52 -1.88
N GLN A 138 25.76 4.23 -1.77
CA GLN A 138 25.11 3.13 -2.48
C GLN A 138 23.63 2.99 -2.08
N VAL A 139 23.31 3.00 -0.79
CA VAL A 139 21.91 2.91 -0.32
C VAL A 139 21.16 4.18 -0.71
N LEU A 140 21.73 5.36 -0.41
CA LEU A 140 21.08 6.64 -0.69
C LEU A 140 20.75 6.81 -2.18
N GLN A 141 21.64 6.41 -3.09
CA GLN A 141 21.40 6.50 -4.53
C GLN A 141 20.28 5.56 -4.99
N GLN A 142 20.22 4.33 -4.46
CA GLN A 142 19.15 3.39 -4.81
C GLN A 142 17.80 3.87 -4.28
N ILE A 143 17.74 4.41 -3.06
CA ILE A 143 16.52 4.98 -2.48
C ILE A 143 16.08 6.22 -3.26
N ASP A 144 17.01 7.08 -3.66
CA ASP A 144 16.73 8.24 -4.52
C ASP A 144 16.02 7.80 -5.81
N ASN A 145 16.56 6.79 -6.48
CA ASN A 145 15.97 6.23 -7.69
C ASN A 145 14.56 5.65 -7.45
N ILE A 146 14.33 4.99 -6.31
CA ILE A 146 13.01 4.47 -5.92
C ILE A 146 12.02 5.62 -5.70
N VAL A 147 12.37 6.61 -4.88
CA VAL A 147 11.50 7.75 -4.57
C VAL A 147 11.20 8.58 -5.82
N ALA A 148 12.21 8.80 -6.67
CA ALA A 148 12.05 9.48 -7.95
C ALA A 148 11.07 8.75 -8.88
N SER A 149 11.12 7.41 -8.88
CA SER A 149 10.26 6.57 -9.72
C SER A 149 8.82 6.56 -9.20
N LEU A 150 8.62 6.43 -7.89
CA LEU A 150 7.30 6.52 -7.28
C LEU A 150 6.66 7.89 -7.45
N ALA A 151 7.45 8.96 -7.31
CA ALA A 151 6.96 10.32 -7.54
C ALA A 151 6.50 10.53 -8.99
N ARG A 152 7.23 9.99 -9.98
CA ARG A 152 6.81 10.05 -11.40
C ARG A 152 5.53 9.30 -11.70
N LEU A 153 5.19 8.30 -10.88
CA LEU A 153 3.95 7.53 -10.98
C LEU A 153 2.81 8.10 -10.12
N ASP A 154 3.04 9.23 -9.43
CA ASP A 154 2.12 9.79 -8.44
C ASP A 154 1.73 8.77 -7.35
N ILE A 155 2.67 7.93 -6.91
CA ILE A 155 2.48 6.93 -5.85
C ILE A 155 3.20 7.39 -4.59
N SER A 156 2.54 7.21 -3.44
CA SER A 156 3.20 7.19 -2.14
C SER A 156 3.14 5.79 -1.56
N HIS A 157 4.26 5.31 -1.04
CA HIS A 157 4.30 4.05 -0.32
C HIS A 157 3.67 4.19 1.08
N ASN A 158 3.72 5.40 1.65
CA ASN A 158 3.33 5.77 3.02
C ASN A 158 4.13 5.12 4.15
N ASP A 159 4.83 4.03 3.86
CA ASP A 159 5.66 3.29 4.81
C ASP A 159 7.04 2.93 4.26
N LEU A 160 7.66 3.81 3.47
CA LEU A 160 9.00 3.56 2.92
C LEU A 160 10.11 3.71 3.98
N TYR A 161 10.31 2.66 4.78
CA TYR A 161 11.29 2.55 5.87
C TYR A 161 12.26 1.38 5.61
N PRO A 162 13.44 1.33 6.26
CA PRO A 162 14.41 0.24 6.08
C PRO A 162 13.85 -1.18 6.32
N ARG A 163 12.83 -1.33 7.18
CA ARG A 163 12.16 -2.62 7.41
C ARG A 163 11.40 -3.16 6.21
N ASN A 164 11.02 -2.27 5.28
CA ASN A 164 10.21 -2.55 4.10
C ASN A 164 11.03 -2.58 2.80
N ILE A 165 12.36 -2.64 2.94
CA ILE A 165 13.29 -2.74 1.82
C ILE A 165 14.06 -4.04 1.99
N ILE A 166 14.09 -4.88 0.97
CA ILE A 166 14.86 -6.12 0.94
C ILE A 166 16.13 -5.89 0.14
N VAL A 167 17.26 -6.32 0.69
CA VAL A 167 18.58 -6.28 0.06
C VAL A 167 19.19 -7.67 -0.05
N ASP A 168 20.06 -7.83 -1.05
CA ASP A 168 20.94 -8.99 -1.17
C ASP A 168 22.21 -8.84 -0.30
N ASP A 169 23.11 -9.83 -0.39
CA ASP A 169 24.41 -9.85 0.31
C ASP A 169 25.37 -8.72 -0.11
N TYR A 170 25.06 -8.00 -1.20
CA TYR A 170 25.87 -6.93 -1.76
C TYR A 170 25.26 -5.53 -1.52
N LEU A 171 24.23 -5.44 -0.66
CA LEU A 171 23.51 -4.20 -0.35
C LEU A 171 22.79 -3.61 -1.58
N CYS A 172 22.43 -4.45 -2.57
CA CYS A 172 21.55 -4.07 -3.66
C CYS A 172 20.10 -4.23 -3.22
N ILE A 173 19.26 -3.22 -3.46
CA ILE A 173 17.82 -3.29 -3.18
C ILE A 173 17.16 -4.17 -4.24
N ILE A 174 16.64 -5.32 -3.80
CA ILE A 174 16.01 -6.32 -4.67
C ILE A 174 14.49 -6.31 -4.58
N SER A 175 13.89 -5.66 -3.56
CA SER A 175 12.44 -5.49 -3.46
C SER A 175 12.03 -4.42 -2.45
N VAL A 176 10.95 -3.71 -2.75
CA VAL A 176 10.19 -2.89 -1.80
C VAL A 176 8.91 -3.64 -1.41
N VAL A 177 8.69 -3.86 -0.12
CA VAL A 177 7.59 -4.68 0.42
C VAL A 177 6.65 -3.85 1.29
N ASP A 178 5.55 -4.47 1.74
CA ASP A 178 4.59 -3.86 2.68
C ASP A 178 3.81 -2.65 2.12
N TRP A 179 3.06 -2.92 1.05
CA TRP A 179 2.30 -1.92 0.28
C TRP A 179 0.92 -1.59 0.85
N ASP A 180 0.57 -2.06 2.05
CA ASP A 180 -0.79 -1.96 2.61
C ASP A 180 -1.27 -0.51 2.76
N GLY A 181 -0.34 0.38 3.10
CA GLY A 181 -0.59 1.81 3.24
C GLY A 181 -0.44 2.60 1.93
N ALA A 182 -0.03 1.96 0.84
CA ALA A 182 0.29 2.67 -0.39
C ALA A 182 -0.97 3.34 -0.98
N ALA A 183 -0.79 4.54 -1.50
CA ALA A 183 -1.89 5.33 -2.02
C ALA A 183 -1.41 6.21 -3.19
N PRO A 184 -2.33 6.63 -4.08
CA PRO A 184 -2.05 7.74 -4.98
C PRO A 184 -1.67 8.99 -4.19
N TRP A 185 -0.79 9.81 -4.76
CA TRP A 185 -0.24 11.01 -4.14
C TRP A 185 -1.32 11.90 -3.49
N HIS A 186 -2.41 12.17 -4.21
CA HIS A 186 -3.47 13.07 -3.77
C HIS A 186 -4.25 12.58 -2.53
N ASN A 187 -4.16 11.28 -2.22
CA ASN A 187 -4.74 10.66 -1.02
C ASN A 187 -3.68 10.39 0.06
N SER A 188 -2.43 10.77 -0.18
CA SER A 188 -1.29 10.57 0.69
C SER A 188 -0.80 11.89 1.28
N GLN A 189 -0.13 11.79 2.42
CA GLN A 189 0.64 12.91 2.99
C GLN A 189 2.12 12.55 3.15
N GLU A 190 2.59 11.41 2.64
CA GLU A 190 3.95 10.91 2.88
C GLU A 190 5.00 11.97 2.58
N TYR A 191 5.05 12.50 1.36
CA TYR A 191 6.10 13.41 0.96
C TYR A 191 6.06 14.72 1.75
N THR A 192 4.89 15.32 1.94
CA THR A 192 4.74 16.52 2.79
C THR A 192 5.16 16.23 4.24
N ARG A 193 4.76 15.08 4.79
CA ARG A 193 5.13 14.63 6.14
C ARG A 193 6.64 14.48 6.27
N ARG A 194 7.29 13.80 5.33
CA ARG A 194 8.73 13.53 5.27
C ARG A 194 9.54 14.82 5.12
N VAL A 195 9.11 15.74 4.26
CA VAL A 195 9.71 17.08 4.12
C VAL A 195 9.67 17.84 5.45
N ARG A 196 8.52 17.81 6.15
CA ARG A 196 8.32 18.51 7.44
C ARG A 196 9.20 17.93 8.54
N PHE A 197 9.29 16.60 8.66
CA PHE A 197 10.17 15.95 9.64
C PHE A 197 11.65 16.20 9.35
N GLY A 198 12.06 16.19 8.08
CA GLY A 198 13.46 16.51 7.72
C GLY A 198 13.87 17.96 8.04
N THR A 199 12.92 18.89 8.23
CA THR A 199 13.19 20.31 8.55
C THR A 199 13.30 20.56 10.06
N VAL A 200 12.72 19.68 10.87
CA VAL A 200 12.76 19.76 12.33
C VAL A 200 13.79 18.77 12.83
N VAL A 201 15.06 19.17 12.90
CA VAL A 201 16.08 18.36 13.57
C VAL A 201 16.41 18.97 14.94
N ALA A 202 16.32 18.12 15.97
CA ALA A 202 16.82 18.25 17.35
C ALA A 202 16.08 19.30 18.20
N GLU A 203 15.32 18.96 19.26
CA GLU A 203 15.84 18.31 20.47
C GLU A 203 14.78 17.51 21.27
N CYS A 204 13.50 17.45 20.85
CA CYS A 204 12.42 17.11 21.79
C CYS A 204 11.50 15.93 21.41
N VAL A 205 11.62 15.27 20.25
CA VAL A 205 10.59 14.30 19.80
C VAL A 205 11.11 12.90 19.43
N LEU A 206 12.42 12.67 19.30
CA LEU A 206 12.94 11.34 18.97
C LEU A 206 13.28 10.55 20.23
N LYS A 207 12.26 10.06 20.95
CA LYS A 207 12.42 8.97 21.91
C LYS A 207 11.66 7.69 21.56
N ASP A 208 10.64 7.72 20.70
CA ASP A 208 9.75 6.56 20.54
C ASP A 208 9.50 6.06 19.10
N GLU A 209 10.18 6.58 18.08
CA GLU A 209 10.20 5.94 16.74
C GLU A 209 11.55 5.25 16.52
N PRO A 210 11.67 3.92 16.75
CA PRO A 210 12.94 3.20 16.66
C PRO A 210 13.49 3.07 15.22
N TRP A 211 12.76 3.58 14.22
CA TRP A 211 13.05 3.45 12.80
C TRP A 211 13.61 4.76 12.20
N LEU A 212 14.63 5.34 12.85
CA LEU A 212 15.38 6.47 12.31
C LEU A 212 16.06 6.06 10.99
N HIS A 213 15.83 6.80 9.92
CA HIS A 213 16.56 6.64 8.67
C HIS A 213 16.90 8.00 8.07
N ASP A 214 18.00 8.05 7.33
CA ASP A 214 18.65 9.32 7.00
C ASP A 214 18.19 9.91 5.65
N TRP A 215 17.26 9.26 4.95
CA TRP A 215 16.85 9.63 3.60
C TRP A 215 15.58 10.48 3.50
N ASP A 216 15.01 10.98 4.61
CA ASP A 216 13.83 11.87 4.55
C ASP A 216 14.09 13.12 3.68
N HIS A 217 15.32 13.59 3.64
CA HIS A 217 15.74 14.70 2.79
C HIS A 217 15.56 14.43 1.28
N ILE A 218 15.53 13.16 0.84
CA ILE A 218 15.30 12.76 -0.56
C ILE A 218 13.89 13.17 -1.00
N PHE A 219 12.89 12.98 -0.13
CA PHE A 219 11.49 13.31 -0.43
C PHE A 219 11.28 14.79 -0.75
N ARG A 220 12.16 15.68 -0.26
CA ARG A 220 12.12 17.11 -0.58
C ARG A 220 12.29 17.40 -2.07
N ARG A 221 13.15 16.64 -2.76
CA ARG A 221 13.44 16.85 -4.19
C ARG A 221 12.22 16.56 -5.07
N TYR A 222 11.35 15.69 -4.59
CA TYR A 222 10.21 15.16 -5.35
C TYR A 222 8.87 15.60 -4.78
N CYS A 223 8.84 16.49 -3.79
CA CYS A 223 7.62 17.05 -3.23
C CYS A 223 7.19 18.29 -4.03
N PRO A 224 6.12 18.24 -4.86
CA PRO A 224 5.67 19.38 -5.64
C PRO A 224 5.31 20.58 -4.76
N ASP A 225 4.76 20.31 -3.57
CA ASP A 225 4.37 21.32 -2.59
C ASP A 225 5.56 21.90 -1.79
N ALA A 226 6.78 21.38 -1.97
CA ALA A 226 7.95 21.88 -1.25
C ALA A 226 8.42 23.26 -1.74
N MET A 227 7.93 23.75 -2.88
CA MET A 227 8.27 25.09 -3.38
C MET A 227 7.48 26.24 -2.73
N GLU A 228 6.35 26.00 -2.05
CA GLU A 228 5.50 27.11 -1.56
C GLU A 228 5.34 27.28 -0.05
N CYS A 229 5.54 26.30 0.84
CA CYS A 229 5.22 26.52 2.27
C CYS A 229 5.98 25.62 3.23
N CYS A 230 6.86 26.20 4.05
CA CYS A 230 6.94 26.03 5.52
C CYS A 230 8.26 26.63 6.03
N THR A 231 8.27 27.89 6.45
CA THR A 231 9.42 28.53 7.12
C THR A 231 9.26 28.59 8.63
N SER A 232 8.10 28.18 9.18
CA SER A 232 7.75 28.36 10.59
C SER A 232 6.67 27.38 11.09
N TRP A 233 6.75 27.01 12.38
CA TRP A 233 5.73 26.22 13.08
C TRP A 233 4.32 26.85 13.05
N LYS A 234 4.20 28.15 12.77
CA LYS A 234 2.90 28.85 12.76
C LYS A 234 2.06 28.57 11.50
N ASP A 235 2.67 28.05 10.44
CA ASP A 235 2.00 27.68 9.19
C ASP A 235 1.35 26.27 9.27
N LEU A 236 1.56 25.57 10.40
CA LEU A 236 1.05 24.22 10.71
C LEU A 236 -0.45 24.15 11.04
N ARG A 237 -1.32 24.92 10.39
CA ARG A 237 -2.75 24.58 10.47
C ARG A 237 -2.98 23.34 9.61
N SER A 238 -3.35 22.25 10.27
CA SER A 238 -3.88 21.04 9.62
C SER A 238 -5.08 21.44 8.78
N LEU A 239 -4.88 21.73 7.49
CA LEU A 239 -6.00 21.84 6.57
C LEU A 239 -6.66 20.46 6.50
N PRO A 240 -7.96 20.34 6.84
CA PRO A 240 -8.71 19.10 6.68
C PRO A 240 -8.55 18.55 5.27
N TRP A 241 -8.48 17.23 5.13
CA TRP A 241 -8.24 16.53 3.86
C TRP A 241 -9.22 16.96 2.74
N TYR A 242 -10.44 17.36 3.08
CA TYR A 242 -11.46 17.79 2.14
C TYR A 242 -11.30 19.24 1.63
N LEU A 243 -10.51 20.09 2.31
CA LEU A 243 -10.27 21.49 1.91
C LEU A 243 -9.07 21.66 0.97
N ARG A 244 -8.33 20.59 0.65
CA ARG A 244 -7.20 20.59 -0.29
C ARG A 244 -7.55 20.04 -1.68
N ARG A 245 -8.84 19.93 -2.00
CA ARG A 245 -9.24 19.69 -3.39
C ARG A 245 -8.85 20.92 -4.22
N ARG A 246 -8.04 20.73 -5.27
CA ARG A 246 -7.99 21.71 -6.36
C ARG A 246 -9.44 22.00 -6.80
N LYS A 247 -9.76 23.27 -7.01
CA LYS A 247 -11.09 23.74 -7.43
C LYS A 247 -11.45 23.34 -8.86
N ASP A 248 -10.51 22.80 -9.61
CA ASP A 248 -10.76 22.28 -10.95
C ASP A 248 -11.37 20.88 -10.89
N PRO A 249 -12.46 20.60 -11.63
CA PRO A 249 -12.99 19.26 -11.78
C PRO A 249 -11.94 18.40 -12.50
N TRP A 250 -11.20 17.58 -11.74
CA TRP A 250 -10.20 16.67 -12.27
C TRP A 250 -10.89 15.50 -12.97
N THR A 251 -10.99 15.58 -14.30
CA THR A 251 -11.62 14.59 -15.20
C THR A 251 -10.65 13.55 -15.75
N GLY A 252 -9.39 13.49 -15.30
CA GLY A 252 -8.36 12.69 -15.96
C GLY A 252 -7.61 11.76 -15.02
N PHE A 253 -8.24 10.70 -14.53
CA PHE A 253 -7.58 9.76 -13.61
C PHE A 253 -6.46 8.92 -14.26
N TRP A 254 -6.28 8.96 -15.58
CA TRP A 254 -5.25 8.20 -16.30
C TRP A 254 -4.86 8.94 -17.57
N ARG A 255 -3.57 9.01 -17.93
CA ARG A 255 -3.22 9.26 -19.34
C ARG A 255 -3.86 8.11 -20.15
N PRO A 256 -4.49 8.35 -21.32
CA PRO A 256 -5.21 7.33 -22.07
C PRO A 256 -4.39 6.06 -22.37
N ASP A 257 -3.07 6.16 -22.29
CA ASP A 257 -2.12 5.15 -22.75
C ASP A 257 -1.44 4.37 -21.60
N HIS A 258 -1.72 4.71 -20.33
CA HIS A 258 -1.07 4.09 -19.15
C HIS A 258 -1.90 3.02 -18.44
N TRP A 259 -3.08 2.68 -18.97
CA TRP A 259 -4.01 1.74 -18.34
C TRP A 259 -4.02 0.39 -19.07
N PRO A 260 -3.74 -0.76 -18.39
CA PRO A 260 -3.63 -2.07 -19.05
C PRO A 260 -4.98 -2.78 -19.33
N GLY A 261 -6.12 -2.09 -19.23
CA GLY A 261 -7.40 -2.60 -19.74
C GLY A 261 -8.61 -2.42 -18.81
N LEU A 262 -9.81 -2.46 -19.39
CA LEU A 262 -11.11 -2.19 -18.78
C LEU A 262 -11.28 -2.77 -17.35
N LEU A 263 -11.70 -1.92 -16.41
CA LEU A 263 -12.24 -2.39 -15.13
C LEU A 263 -13.48 -3.29 -15.39
N PRO A 264 -13.70 -4.37 -14.61
CA PRO A 264 -14.80 -5.32 -14.84
C PRO A 264 -16.21 -4.80 -14.53
N TRP A 265 -16.46 -3.48 -14.56
CA TRP A 265 -17.77 -2.88 -14.25
C TRP A 265 -18.25 -1.82 -15.24
N LEU A 266 -17.70 -1.75 -16.45
CA LEU A 266 -18.53 -1.31 -17.58
C LEU A 266 -19.47 -2.46 -17.93
N ALA A 267 -20.66 -2.45 -17.34
CA ALA A 267 -21.77 -3.23 -17.84
C ALA A 267 -21.89 -2.95 -19.35
N PRO A 268 -22.05 -3.98 -20.20
CA PRO A 268 -22.25 -3.74 -21.63
C PRO A 268 -23.42 -2.78 -21.79
N GLU A 269 -23.18 -1.70 -22.55
CA GLU A 269 -24.24 -0.79 -22.96
C GLU A 269 -25.39 -1.65 -23.49
N ARG A 270 -26.57 -1.48 -22.91
CA ARG A 270 -27.79 -2.01 -23.51
C ARG A 270 -27.96 -1.28 -24.84
N THR A 271 -27.51 -1.92 -25.90
CA THR A 271 -28.00 -1.66 -27.25
C THR A 271 -29.51 -1.86 -27.19
N ALA A 272 -30.24 -0.75 -27.22
CA ALA A 272 -31.66 -0.78 -27.53
C ALA A 272 -31.77 -1.29 -28.97
N ILE A 273 -32.11 -2.57 -29.11
CA ILE A 273 -32.53 -3.16 -30.38
C ILE A 273 -34.06 -3.15 -30.35
N HIS A 274 -34.60 -2.22 -31.15
CA HIS A 274 -35.99 -2.03 -31.61
C HIS A 274 -37.10 -1.80 -30.57
#